data_AF-A0A6I1U056-F1
#
_entry.id   AF-A0A6I1U056-F1
#
_cell.length_a   1.000
_cell.length_b   1.000
_cell.length_c   1.000
_cell.angle_alpha   90.00
_cell.angle_beta   90.00
_cell.angle_gamma   90.00
#
_symmetry.space_group_name_H-M   'P 1'
#
loop_
_entity.id
_entity.type
_entity.pdbx_description
1 polymer ?
#
loop_
_entity_poly.entity_id
_entity_poly.type
_entity_poly.pdbx_seq_one_letter_code
_entity_poly.pdbx_strand_id
1 'polypeptide(L)'
;KWEKINDSWYYFDKDGIMLSNTTINSYLLTNSGAMAENKWVLIDKHWYFANSSGKISQNKWEKINGIWYYFDKTGIMFSNQWQGNYYLKSSGAMAEKEWVFDKTYNSWFYLKENGTFANLEWIGAYYLKSGGYMAKNEWIFDNYYNSWYYLKEDGQYVTNIYKISGKDHIFKNDGRWVSEVPEGFVKGQYSKTIFLDPGHGGRDSGAYYYNVAEKDLNMQVYRKLRKKLEELGYKVLTSRDSDIDVDFITERSRMVNKTNSDIFISIHFNATGSAYSKSSGIQTYSYSDEPDYPSKINQYWHNHPDRMSESKRLATSIHSSLLAETGAKDAGLLESSFAVLRETAKPAVLLELGYMDNFAENQQIQDSHYQDKLVAGIVKGIQKYYAGK
;
A
#
# COMPACT_ATOMS: atom_id res chain seq x y z
N LYS A 1 71.12 -19.72 -11.20
CA LYS A 1 71.76 -19.27 -9.94
C LYS A 1 71.27 -17.88 -9.57
N TRP A 2 71.17 -17.61 -8.27
CA TRP A 2 70.89 -16.27 -7.75
C TRP A 2 72.18 -15.44 -7.71
N GLU A 3 72.10 -14.19 -8.17
CA GLU A 3 73.19 -13.23 -8.09
C GLU A 3 72.66 -11.88 -7.59
N LYS A 4 73.43 -11.24 -6.70
CA LYS A 4 73.11 -9.91 -6.17
C LYS A 4 73.94 -8.86 -6.93
N ILE A 5 73.28 -7.93 -7.60
CA ILE A 5 73.90 -6.88 -8.42
C ILE A 5 73.24 -5.55 -8.04
N ASN A 6 74.05 -4.56 -7.63
CA ASN A 6 73.57 -3.22 -7.22
C ASN A 6 72.36 -3.28 -6.27
N ASP A 7 72.51 -4.07 -5.20
CA ASP A 7 71.50 -4.31 -4.16
C ASP A 7 70.19 -5.00 -4.56
N SER A 8 70.06 -5.47 -5.80
CA SER A 8 68.93 -6.29 -6.24
C SER A 8 69.35 -7.73 -6.52
N TRP A 9 68.46 -8.68 -6.25
CA TRP A 9 68.66 -10.10 -6.58
C TRP A 9 68.13 -10.42 -7.98
N TYR A 10 68.89 -11.19 -8.74
CA TYR A 10 68.56 -11.67 -10.09
C TYR A 10 68.74 -13.18 -10.16
N TYR A 11 67.97 -13.86 -11.02
CA TYR A 11 68.13 -15.29 -11.25
C TYR A 11 68.54 -15.55 -12.70
N PHE A 12 69.61 -16.32 -12.87
CA PHE A 12 70.10 -16.77 -14.18
C PHE A 12 69.82 -18.26 -14.34
N ASP A 13 69.43 -18.71 -15.52
CA ASP A 13 69.27 -20.15 -15.80
C ASP A 13 70.63 -20.87 -15.91
N LYS A 14 70.60 -22.13 -16.37
CA LYS A 14 71.81 -22.96 -16.55
C LYS A 14 72.74 -22.46 -17.67
N ASP A 15 72.19 -21.73 -18.63
CA ASP A 15 72.89 -21.20 -19.80
C ASP A 15 73.35 -19.75 -19.57
N GLY A 16 73.08 -19.19 -18.38
CA GLY A 16 73.47 -17.84 -17.99
C GLY A 16 72.49 -16.76 -18.46
N ILE A 17 71.29 -17.13 -18.89
CA ILE A 17 70.25 -16.18 -19.30
C ILE A 17 69.49 -15.70 -18.07
N MET A 18 69.38 -14.38 -17.91
CA MET A 18 68.62 -13.77 -16.82
C MET A 18 67.11 -13.99 -17.02
N LEU A 19 66.46 -14.55 -16.02
CA LEU A 19 64.99 -14.64 -15.99
C LEU A 19 64.41 -13.26 -15.65
N SER A 20 63.30 -12.91 -16.28
CA SER A 20 62.54 -11.69 -16.01
C SER A 20 61.05 -11.93 -16.23
N ASN A 21 60.24 -11.08 -15.59
CA ASN A 21 58.77 -11.12 -15.64
C ASN A 21 58.19 -12.52 -15.41
N THR A 22 58.72 -13.22 -14.40
CA THR A 22 58.39 -14.62 -14.15
C THR A 22 58.48 -14.95 -12.66
N THR A 23 58.12 -16.17 -12.31
CA THR A 23 58.30 -16.70 -10.95
C THR A 23 59.31 -17.84 -10.94
N ILE A 24 60.14 -17.89 -9.91
CA ILE A 24 61.13 -18.95 -9.72
C ILE A 24 61.23 -19.32 -8.25
N ASN A 25 60.99 -20.58 -7.89
CA ASN A 25 61.09 -21.08 -6.50
C ASN A 25 60.31 -20.21 -5.49
N SER A 26 59.10 -19.78 -5.85
CA SER A 26 58.24 -18.85 -5.07
C SER A 26 58.74 -17.41 -4.95
N TYR A 27 59.74 -16.99 -5.74
CA TYR A 27 60.18 -15.59 -5.85
C TYR A 27 59.66 -14.95 -7.13
N LEU A 28 59.31 -13.67 -7.05
CA LEU A 28 58.82 -12.86 -8.17
C LEU A 28 59.96 -12.07 -8.79
N LEU A 29 60.13 -12.17 -10.11
CA LEU A 29 61.06 -11.34 -10.87
C LEU A 29 60.27 -10.32 -11.70
N THR A 30 60.65 -9.06 -11.61
CA THR A 30 60.05 -7.96 -12.38
C THR A 30 60.49 -8.01 -13.86
N ASN A 31 59.95 -7.13 -14.69
CA ASN A 31 60.37 -6.98 -16.10
C ASN A 31 61.87 -6.71 -16.27
N SER A 32 62.53 -6.09 -15.29
CA SER A 32 63.99 -5.87 -15.34
C SER A 32 64.80 -7.10 -14.90
N GLY A 33 64.15 -8.19 -14.47
CA GLY A 33 64.79 -9.36 -13.88
C GLY A 33 65.09 -9.21 -12.38
N ALA A 34 64.96 -8.01 -11.81
CA ALA A 34 65.16 -7.80 -10.39
C ALA A 34 64.04 -8.47 -9.58
N MET A 35 64.40 -9.13 -8.49
CA MET A 35 63.48 -9.72 -7.54
C MET A 35 62.61 -8.63 -6.90
N ALA A 36 61.29 -8.82 -6.93
CA ALA A 36 60.34 -7.90 -6.33
C ALA A 36 60.30 -8.08 -4.82
N GLU A 37 60.19 -6.98 -4.06
CA GLU A 37 60.00 -6.98 -2.61
C GLU A 37 58.93 -5.93 -2.25
N ASN A 38 57.93 -6.32 -1.45
CA ASN A 38 56.76 -5.49 -1.10
C ASN A 38 56.08 -4.83 -2.32
N LYS A 39 55.98 -5.56 -3.44
CA LYS A 39 55.60 -4.98 -4.72
C LYS A 39 54.69 -5.88 -5.54
N TRP A 40 53.78 -5.23 -6.25
CA TRP A 40 52.94 -5.83 -7.27
C TRP A 40 53.71 -6.06 -8.56
N VAL A 41 53.50 -7.21 -9.19
CA VAL A 41 54.06 -7.55 -10.50
C VAL A 41 52.97 -8.14 -11.39
N LEU A 42 52.89 -7.67 -12.62
CA LEU A 42 51.94 -8.13 -13.62
C LEU A 42 52.62 -9.09 -14.58
N ILE A 43 52.24 -10.38 -14.54
CA ILE A 43 52.79 -11.43 -15.40
C ILE A 43 51.63 -12.04 -16.18
N ASP A 44 51.73 -12.07 -17.51
CA ASP A 44 50.72 -12.66 -18.40
C ASP A 44 49.28 -12.22 -18.09
N LYS A 45 49.09 -10.90 -17.84
CA LYS A 45 47.81 -10.26 -17.46
C LYS A 45 47.27 -10.61 -16.07
N HIS A 46 48.04 -11.31 -15.25
CA HIS A 46 47.69 -11.67 -13.88
C HIS A 46 48.56 -10.91 -12.88
N TRP A 47 47.93 -10.37 -11.84
CA TRP A 47 48.64 -9.67 -10.77
C TRP A 47 49.11 -10.65 -9.70
N TYR A 48 50.34 -10.47 -9.27
CA TYR A 48 50.97 -11.16 -8.15
C TYR A 48 51.54 -10.14 -7.18
N PHE A 49 51.70 -10.52 -5.91
CA PHE A 49 52.35 -9.69 -4.90
C PHE A 49 53.51 -10.41 -4.26
N ALA A 50 54.66 -9.73 -4.19
CA ALA A 50 55.83 -10.18 -3.44
C ALA A 50 55.85 -9.52 -2.07
N ASN A 51 56.02 -10.30 -1.01
CA ASN A 51 56.19 -9.79 0.34
C ASN A 51 57.60 -9.20 0.56
N SER A 52 57.93 -8.80 1.79
CA SER A 52 59.23 -8.22 2.13
C SER A 52 60.43 -9.14 1.94
N SER A 53 60.21 -10.45 1.86
CA SER A 53 61.24 -11.45 1.55
C SER A 53 61.34 -11.78 0.05
N GLY A 54 60.55 -11.09 -0.78
CA GLY A 54 60.40 -11.34 -2.21
C GLY A 54 59.61 -12.59 -2.58
N LYS A 55 59.02 -13.26 -1.60
CA LYS A 55 58.17 -14.43 -1.81
C LYS A 55 56.76 -14.05 -2.21
N ILE A 56 56.18 -14.84 -3.09
CA ILE A 56 54.83 -14.64 -3.60
C ILE A 56 53.75 -14.96 -2.55
N SER A 57 52.71 -14.13 -2.47
CA SER A 57 51.51 -14.44 -1.71
C SER A 57 50.66 -15.47 -2.45
N GLN A 58 50.36 -16.60 -1.80
CA GLN A 58 49.66 -17.73 -2.41
C GLN A 58 48.67 -18.37 -1.42
N ASN A 59 47.50 -18.76 -1.94
CA ASN A 59 46.43 -19.46 -1.24
C ASN A 59 46.00 -18.79 0.07
N LYS A 60 45.96 -17.46 0.09
CA LYS A 60 45.71 -16.69 1.31
C LYS A 60 45.18 -15.30 1.04
N TRP A 61 44.59 -14.73 2.09
CA TRP A 61 44.35 -13.30 2.21
C TRP A 61 45.65 -12.59 2.56
N GLU A 62 45.90 -11.44 1.94
CA GLU A 62 47.03 -10.55 2.24
C GLU A 62 46.50 -9.12 2.38
N LYS A 63 46.92 -8.42 3.44
CA LYS A 63 46.55 -7.01 3.65
C LYS A 63 47.68 -6.13 3.17
N ILE A 64 47.46 -5.41 2.08
CA ILE A 64 48.46 -4.60 1.40
C ILE A 64 48.01 -3.15 1.47
N ASN A 65 48.78 -2.31 2.16
CA ASN A 65 48.47 -0.89 2.40
C ASN A 65 47.05 -0.68 2.97
N GLY A 66 46.64 -1.53 3.91
CA GLY A 66 45.34 -1.44 4.57
C GLY A 66 44.19 -2.13 3.85
N ILE A 67 44.38 -2.57 2.60
CA ILE A 67 43.33 -3.19 1.77
C ILE A 67 43.57 -4.70 1.68
N TRP A 68 42.49 -5.48 1.77
CA TRP A 68 42.55 -6.94 1.63
C TRP A 68 42.49 -7.41 0.17
N TYR A 69 43.34 -8.38 -0.15
CA TYR A 69 43.40 -9.08 -1.43
C TYR A 69 43.45 -10.59 -1.17
N TYR A 70 42.92 -11.38 -2.09
CA TYR A 70 43.04 -12.85 -2.03
C TYR A 70 43.84 -13.37 -3.22
N PHE A 71 44.73 -14.32 -2.94
CA PHE A 71 45.59 -14.96 -3.93
C PHE A 71 45.31 -16.44 -3.99
N ASP A 72 45.23 -16.97 -5.21
CA ASP A 72 44.98 -18.39 -5.45
C ASP A 72 46.21 -19.26 -5.15
N LYS A 73 46.10 -20.57 -5.37
CA LYS A 73 47.19 -21.53 -5.12
C LYS A 73 48.46 -21.29 -5.95
N THR A 74 48.34 -20.58 -7.07
CA THR A 74 49.45 -20.23 -7.96
C THR A 74 50.02 -18.83 -7.67
N GLY A 75 49.29 -18.02 -6.90
CA GLY A 75 49.65 -16.65 -6.52
C GLY A 75 49.01 -15.59 -7.39
N ILE A 76 48.05 -15.97 -8.23
CA ILE A 76 47.25 -15.05 -9.02
C ILE A 76 46.26 -14.37 -8.08
N MET A 77 46.23 -13.05 -8.11
CA MET A 77 45.26 -12.24 -7.39
C MET A 77 43.86 -12.44 -7.97
N PHE A 78 42.89 -12.74 -7.11
CA PHE A 78 41.49 -12.77 -7.49
C PHE A 78 40.98 -11.36 -7.84
N SER A 79 40.17 -11.29 -8.89
CA SER A 79 39.47 -10.08 -9.32
C SER A 79 38.15 -10.45 -9.99
N ASN A 80 37.15 -9.55 -9.86
CA ASN A 80 35.77 -9.71 -10.33
C ASN A 80 35.14 -11.06 -9.96
N GLN A 81 35.37 -11.53 -8.74
CA GLN A 81 34.90 -12.85 -8.30
C GLN A 81 34.74 -12.92 -6.79
N TRP A 82 33.99 -13.94 -6.36
CA TRP A 82 33.75 -14.24 -4.95
C TRP A 82 34.84 -15.15 -4.38
N GLN A 83 35.18 -14.91 -3.12
CA GLN A 83 35.91 -15.84 -2.25
C GLN A 83 35.12 -16.01 -0.97
N GLY A 84 34.36 -17.12 -0.86
CA GLY A 84 33.40 -17.30 0.22
C GLY A 84 32.37 -16.17 0.24
N ASN A 85 32.27 -15.44 1.35
CA ASN A 85 31.29 -14.35 1.53
C ASN A 85 31.80 -12.97 1.08
N TYR A 86 33.00 -12.91 0.49
CA TYR A 86 33.69 -11.68 0.13
C TYR A 86 33.77 -11.54 -1.39
N TYR A 87 33.67 -10.31 -1.90
CA TYR A 87 33.84 -10.03 -3.31
C TYR A 87 35.13 -9.26 -3.56
N LEU A 88 35.92 -9.71 -4.54
CA LEU A 88 37.13 -9.04 -5.00
C LEU A 88 36.79 -8.23 -6.25
N LYS A 89 36.96 -6.91 -6.18
CA LYS A 89 36.64 -5.98 -7.27
C LYS A 89 37.56 -6.17 -8.48
N SER A 90 37.37 -5.40 -9.54
CA SER A 90 38.26 -5.42 -10.71
C SER A 90 39.71 -5.10 -10.38
N SER A 91 39.95 -4.29 -9.34
CA SER A 91 41.28 -4.00 -8.80
C SER A 91 41.84 -5.12 -7.90
N GLY A 92 41.05 -6.16 -7.62
CA GLY A 92 41.33 -7.21 -6.64
C GLY A 92 41.15 -6.80 -5.17
N ALA A 93 40.91 -5.52 -4.90
CA ALA A 93 40.56 -5.06 -3.57
C ALA A 93 39.24 -5.71 -3.12
N MET A 94 39.21 -6.21 -1.88
CA MET A 94 37.99 -6.66 -1.24
C MET A 94 36.99 -5.50 -1.13
N ALA A 95 35.75 -5.73 -1.53
CA ALA A 95 34.68 -4.74 -1.39
C ALA A 95 34.21 -4.67 0.08
N GLU A 96 33.98 -3.45 0.57
CA GLU A 96 33.47 -3.17 1.92
C GLU A 96 32.66 -1.88 1.95
N LYS A 97 31.56 -1.87 2.70
CA LYS A 97 30.58 -0.75 2.78
C LYS A 97 30.08 -0.24 1.42
N GLU A 98 29.96 -1.11 0.43
CA GLU A 98 29.64 -0.70 -0.94
C GLU A 98 28.72 -1.69 -1.65
N TRP A 99 28.02 -1.18 -2.67
CA TRP A 99 27.23 -1.99 -3.60
C TRP A 99 28.10 -2.51 -4.74
N VAL A 100 27.94 -3.79 -5.06
CA VAL A 100 28.61 -4.45 -6.17
C VAL A 100 27.57 -5.10 -7.06
N PHE A 101 27.69 -4.88 -8.38
CA PHE A 101 26.92 -5.61 -9.37
C PHE A 101 27.75 -6.78 -9.91
N ASP A 102 27.24 -7.99 -9.73
CA ASP A 102 27.84 -9.19 -10.31
C ASP A 102 27.09 -9.58 -11.58
N LYS A 103 27.78 -9.51 -12.71
CA LYS A 103 27.23 -9.84 -14.04
C LYS A 103 26.87 -11.32 -14.17
N THR A 104 27.56 -12.21 -13.46
CA THR A 104 27.31 -13.65 -13.49
C THR A 104 25.93 -13.96 -12.94
N TYR A 105 25.56 -13.27 -11.86
CA TYR A 105 24.26 -13.42 -11.21
C TYR A 105 23.22 -12.41 -11.69
N ASN A 106 23.63 -11.43 -12.50
CA ASN A 106 22.80 -10.31 -12.95
C ASN A 106 22.09 -9.60 -11.78
N SER A 107 22.81 -9.40 -10.68
CA SER A 107 22.23 -8.91 -9.43
C SER A 107 23.19 -7.98 -8.67
N TRP A 108 22.60 -7.13 -7.84
CA TRP A 108 23.31 -6.28 -6.90
C TRP A 108 23.45 -7.00 -5.56
N PHE A 109 24.61 -6.79 -4.94
CA PHE A 109 24.97 -7.26 -3.60
C PHE A 109 25.50 -6.06 -2.82
N TYR A 110 25.28 -6.05 -1.51
CA TYR A 110 25.89 -5.06 -0.63
C TYR A 110 26.92 -5.73 0.27
N LEU A 111 28.16 -5.23 0.27
CA LEU A 111 29.22 -5.71 1.14
C LEU A 111 29.27 -4.83 2.38
N LYS A 112 29.20 -5.45 3.56
CA LYS A 112 29.16 -4.76 4.85
C LYS A 112 30.55 -4.26 5.25
N GLU A 113 30.63 -3.60 6.40
CA GLU A 113 31.89 -3.10 6.98
C GLU A 113 32.96 -4.18 7.16
N ASN A 114 32.54 -5.40 7.50
CA ASN A 114 33.45 -6.52 7.65
C ASN A 114 33.77 -7.24 6.31
N GLY A 115 33.34 -6.69 5.17
CA GLY A 115 33.54 -7.24 3.83
C GLY A 115 32.60 -8.37 3.43
N THR A 116 31.80 -8.91 4.35
CA THR A 116 30.82 -9.97 4.01
C THR A 116 29.58 -9.39 3.35
N PHE A 117 28.98 -10.11 2.41
CA PHE A 117 27.72 -9.68 1.81
C PHE A 117 26.57 -9.66 2.83
N ALA A 118 25.66 -8.70 2.69
CA ALA A 118 24.43 -8.61 3.44
C ALA A 118 23.45 -9.72 3.01
N ASN A 119 22.81 -10.39 3.97
CA ASN A 119 22.00 -11.58 3.72
C ASN A 119 20.77 -11.63 4.63
N LEU A 120 19.57 -11.70 4.02
CA LEU A 120 18.28 -11.66 4.71
C LEU A 120 18.13 -10.42 5.60
N GLU A 121 18.56 -9.26 5.11
CA GLU A 121 18.59 -8.02 5.88
C GLU A 121 18.32 -6.78 4.99
N TRP A 122 17.90 -5.71 5.64
CA TRP A 122 17.68 -4.40 5.01
C TRP A 122 18.95 -3.57 4.99
N ILE A 123 19.22 -2.92 3.86
CA ILE A 123 20.26 -1.89 3.71
C ILE A 123 19.56 -0.63 3.19
N GLY A 124 19.20 0.28 4.10
CA GLY A 124 18.37 1.43 3.77
C GLY A 124 17.00 0.99 3.24
N ALA A 125 16.65 1.40 2.01
CA ALA A 125 15.38 1.03 1.37
C ALA A 125 15.41 -0.30 0.60
N TYR A 126 16.55 -1.01 0.61
CA TYR A 126 16.77 -2.23 -0.17
C TYR A 126 16.77 -3.45 0.73
N TYR A 127 16.27 -4.59 0.22
CA TYR A 127 16.33 -5.87 0.93
C TYR A 127 17.25 -6.85 0.19
N LEU A 128 18.17 -7.49 0.93
CA LEU A 128 19.05 -8.52 0.39
C LEU A 128 18.51 -9.88 0.81
N LYS A 129 18.14 -10.71 -0.15
CA LYS A 129 17.55 -12.03 0.06
C LYS A 129 18.60 -13.04 0.50
N SER A 130 18.17 -14.30 0.68
CA SER A 130 19.09 -15.42 0.90
C SER A 130 20.12 -15.50 -0.23
N GLY A 131 21.40 -15.61 0.12
CA GLY A 131 22.52 -15.56 -0.83
C GLY A 131 22.95 -14.15 -1.22
N GLY A 132 22.35 -13.11 -0.64
CA GLY A 132 22.76 -11.72 -0.80
C GLY A 132 22.25 -10.99 -2.04
N TYR A 133 21.36 -11.61 -2.81
CA TYR A 133 20.77 -10.99 -3.99
C TYR A 133 19.80 -9.88 -3.58
N MET A 134 19.97 -8.68 -4.13
CA MET A 134 19.01 -7.59 -3.96
C MET A 134 17.64 -7.97 -4.54
N ALA A 135 16.59 -7.83 -3.73
CA ALA A 135 15.21 -8.00 -4.15
C ALA A 135 14.78 -6.87 -5.10
N LYS A 136 14.05 -7.21 -6.16
CA LYS A 136 13.47 -6.23 -7.10
C LYS A 136 12.26 -6.83 -7.83
N ASN A 137 11.26 -6.01 -8.12
CA ASN A 137 9.99 -6.42 -8.74
C ASN A 137 9.33 -7.62 -8.04
N GLU A 138 9.37 -7.66 -6.71
CA GLU A 138 8.88 -8.79 -5.94
C GLU A 138 8.37 -8.38 -4.55
N TRP A 139 7.52 -9.25 -3.99
CA TRP A 139 7.07 -9.16 -2.61
C TRP A 139 8.06 -9.84 -1.67
N ILE A 140 8.33 -9.20 -0.53
CA ILE A 140 9.14 -9.74 0.56
C ILE A 140 8.32 -9.72 1.84
N PHE A 141 8.27 -10.86 2.53
CA PHE A 141 7.73 -10.92 3.88
C PHE A 141 8.88 -10.82 4.89
N ASP A 142 8.82 -9.81 5.74
CA ASP A 142 9.78 -9.64 6.82
C ASP A 142 9.19 -10.17 8.13
N ASN A 143 9.81 -11.22 8.68
CA ASN A 143 9.36 -11.87 9.91
C ASN A 143 9.53 -10.98 11.16
N TYR A 144 10.52 -10.10 11.18
CA TYR A 144 10.76 -9.21 12.32
C TYR A 144 9.67 -8.14 12.42
N TYR A 145 9.28 -7.56 11.28
CA TYR A 145 8.20 -6.58 11.22
C TYR A 145 6.80 -7.19 11.08
N ASN A 146 6.72 -8.51 10.87
CA ASN A 146 5.49 -9.26 10.58
C ASN A 146 4.66 -8.56 9.48
N SER A 147 5.31 -8.20 8.38
CA SER A 147 4.71 -7.37 7.34
C SER A 147 5.27 -7.69 5.96
N TRP A 148 4.44 -7.47 4.95
CA TRP A 148 4.83 -7.54 3.55
C TRP A 148 5.40 -6.21 3.08
N TYR A 149 6.34 -6.28 2.15
CA TYR A 149 6.96 -5.16 1.44
C TYR A 149 6.96 -5.50 -0.05
N TYR A 150 6.91 -4.49 -0.91
CA TYR A 150 7.13 -4.66 -2.34
C TYR A 150 8.33 -3.84 -2.79
N LEU A 151 9.26 -4.46 -3.50
CA LEU A 151 10.48 -3.83 -4.00
C LEU A 151 10.28 -3.52 -5.48
N LYS A 152 10.50 -2.26 -5.87
CA LYS A 152 10.39 -1.81 -7.26
C LYS A 152 11.53 -2.38 -8.12
N GLU A 153 11.55 -2.04 -9.40
CA GLU A 153 12.60 -2.44 -10.34
C GLU A 153 13.99 -1.93 -9.91
N ASP A 154 14.05 -0.73 -9.34
CA ASP A 154 15.27 -0.14 -8.78
C ASP A 154 15.72 -0.81 -7.46
N GLY A 155 14.92 -1.72 -6.90
CA GLY A 155 15.19 -2.45 -5.66
C GLY A 155 14.76 -1.75 -4.38
N GLN A 156 14.28 -0.50 -4.44
CA GLN A 156 13.79 0.20 -3.27
C GLN A 156 12.36 -0.24 -2.93
N TYR A 157 12.03 -0.31 -1.64
CA TYR A 157 10.65 -0.56 -1.23
C TYR A 157 9.72 0.56 -1.68
N VAL A 158 8.45 0.20 -1.86
CA VAL A 158 7.35 1.11 -2.17
C VAL A 158 6.83 1.81 -0.91
N THR A 159 6.42 3.06 -1.03
CA THR A 159 5.66 3.80 0.00
C THR A 159 4.36 4.36 -0.57
N ASN A 160 3.43 4.79 0.30
CA ASN A 160 2.14 5.35 -0.08
C ASN A 160 1.33 4.40 -0.98
N ILE A 161 0.68 4.92 -2.02
CA ILE A 161 -0.12 4.12 -2.94
C ILE A 161 0.72 3.77 -4.16
N TYR A 162 0.71 2.49 -4.52
CA TYR A 162 1.43 2.01 -5.68
C TYR A 162 0.69 0.88 -6.38
N LYS A 163 0.76 0.88 -7.71
CA LYS A 163 0.06 -0.08 -8.54
C LYS A 163 0.92 -1.32 -8.77
N ILE A 164 0.44 -2.49 -8.34
CA ILE A 164 1.09 -3.79 -8.50
C ILE A 164 0.11 -4.71 -9.23
N SER A 165 0.51 -5.22 -10.39
CA SER A 165 -0.34 -6.09 -11.23
C SER A 165 -1.74 -5.50 -11.51
N GLY A 166 -1.81 -4.18 -11.74
CA GLY A 166 -3.05 -3.46 -12.06
C GLY A 166 -3.86 -2.97 -10.85
N LYS A 167 -3.59 -3.47 -9.64
CA LYS A 167 -4.29 -3.07 -8.41
C LYS A 167 -3.49 -2.04 -7.64
N ASP A 168 -4.17 -1.09 -7.03
CA ASP A 168 -3.53 -0.13 -6.12
C ASP A 168 -3.39 -0.77 -4.74
N HIS A 169 -2.22 -0.63 -4.13
CA HIS A 169 -1.89 -1.12 -2.79
C HIS A 169 -1.45 0.04 -1.92
N ILE A 170 -1.79 -0.01 -0.63
CA ILE A 170 -1.45 0.99 0.37
C ILE A 170 -0.25 0.50 1.18
N PHE A 171 0.78 1.34 1.27
CA PHE A 171 1.99 1.14 2.05
C PHE A 171 2.23 2.31 2.99
N LYS A 172 2.85 2.03 4.13
CA LYS A 172 3.35 3.04 5.06
C LYS A 172 4.62 3.72 4.53
N ASN A 173 5.03 4.82 5.16
CA ASN A 173 6.26 5.54 4.82
C ASN A 173 7.55 4.70 5.02
N ASP A 174 7.48 3.69 5.86
CA ASP A 174 8.58 2.74 6.11
C ASP A 174 8.50 1.49 5.22
N GLY A 175 7.62 1.47 4.22
CA GLY A 175 7.54 0.40 3.22
C GLY A 175 6.61 -0.76 3.57
N ARG A 176 6.07 -0.80 4.79
CA ARG A 176 5.15 -1.86 5.22
C ARG A 176 3.83 -1.78 4.50
N TRP A 177 3.42 -2.89 3.89
CA TRP A 177 2.13 -3.05 3.25
C TRP A 177 1.00 -3.05 4.28
N VAL A 178 -0.10 -2.38 3.91
CA VAL A 178 -1.31 -2.27 4.72
C VAL A 178 -2.42 -3.12 4.12
N SER A 179 -2.78 -2.86 2.87
CA SER A 179 -3.87 -3.57 2.16
C SER A 179 -3.83 -3.27 0.66
N GLU A 180 -4.57 -4.05 -0.13
CA GLU A 180 -5.06 -3.60 -1.43
C GLU A 180 -6.06 -2.46 -1.20
N VAL A 181 -6.07 -1.44 -2.06
CA VAL A 181 -7.12 -0.41 -2.04
C VAL A 181 -8.46 -1.13 -2.26
N PRO A 182 -9.42 -1.04 -1.31
CA PRO A 182 -10.71 -1.71 -1.45
C PRO A 182 -11.40 -1.29 -2.73
N GLU A 183 -12.05 -2.22 -3.42
CA GLU A 183 -12.87 -1.91 -4.60
C GLU A 183 -13.94 -0.87 -4.23
N GLY A 184 -13.72 0.37 -4.66
CA GLY A 184 -14.62 1.49 -4.44
C GLY A 184 -15.69 1.60 -5.52
N PHE A 185 -16.14 2.82 -5.77
CA PHE A 185 -16.94 3.13 -6.95
C PHE A 185 -16.02 3.70 -8.04
N VAL A 186 -16.38 3.49 -9.30
CA VAL A 186 -15.70 4.14 -10.44
C VAL A 186 -16.63 5.21 -10.97
N LYS A 187 -16.18 6.47 -10.94
CA LYS A 187 -16.98 7.61 -11.41
C LYS A 187 -17.44 7.39 -12.85
N GLY A 188 -18.75 7.59 -13.09
CA GLY A 188 -19.37 7.42 -14.41
C GLY A 188 -19.62 5.98 -14.85
N GLN A 189 -19.29 4.97 -14.03
CA GLN A 189 -19.62 3.57 -14.29
C GLN A 189 -20.61 3.07 -13.24
N TYR A 190 -21.84 2.78 -13.67
CA TYR A 190 -22.94 2.36 -12.80
C TYR A 190 -23.43 0.95 -13.14
N SER A 191 -23.39 0.06 -12.15
CA SER A 191 -23.88 -1.31 -12.22
C SER A 191 -25.39 -1.44 -12.00
N LYS A 192 -26.08 -0.33 -11.66
CA LYS A 192 -27.48 -0.27 -11.21
C LYS A 192 -27.73 -1.11 -9.95
N THR A 193 -26.73 -1.24 -9.11
CA THR A 193 -26.84 -1.90 -7.80
C THR A 193 -26.86 -0.84 -6.69
N ILE A 194 -27.88 -0.86 -5.85
CA ILE A 194 -28.11 0.14 -4.80
C ILE A 194 -28.12 -0.56 -3.45
N PHE A 195 -27.41 -0.01 -2.47
CA PHE A 195 -27.43 -0.51 -1.10
C PHE A 195 -28.33 0.40 -0.24
N LEU A 196 -29.41 -0.16 0.30
CA LEU A 196 -30.34 0.55 1.18
C LEU A 196 -30.14 0.14 2.63
N ASP A 197 -30.02 1.12 3.51
CA ASP A 197 -29.78 0.92 4.93
C ASP A 197 -30.94 1.48 5.76
N PRO A 198 -31.97 0.67 6.10
CA PRO A 198 -32.97 1.11 7.06
C PRO A 198 -32.31 1.25 8.44
N GLY A 199 -32.23 2.49 8.95
CA GLY A 199 -31.59 2.82 10.21
C GLY A 199 -32.15 2.06 11.42
N HIS A 200 -31.37 1.97 12.50
CA HIS A 200 -31.75 1.28 13.74
C HIS A 200 -32.09 -0.21 13.54
N GLY A 201 -32.88 -0.82 14.42
CA GLY A 201 -33.30 -2.23 14.36
C GLY A 201 -32.91 -3.01 15.60
N GLY A 202 -33.65 -4.09 15.87
CA GLY A 202 -33.47 -4.92 17.05
C GLY A 202 -33.76 -4.14 18.32
N ARG A 203 -32.76 -4.08 19.21
CA ARG A 203 -32.83 -3.37 20.50
C ARG A 203 -32.79 -1.85 20.35
N ASP A 204 -32.21 -1.36 19.25
CA ASP A 204 -32.21 0.06 18.93
C ASP A 204 -33.51 0.42 18.23
N SER A 205 -34.42 1.12 18.94
CA SER A 205 -35.67 1.61 18.37
C SER A 205 -35.50 2.82 17.45
N GLY A 206 -34.36 3.51 17.55
CA GLY A 206 -34.25 4.91 17.17
C GLY A 206 -35.18 5.80 18.00
N ALA A 207 -35.55 6.95 17.45
CA ALA A 207 -36.53 7.83 18.07
C ALA A 207 -37.87 7.11 18.31
N TYR A 208 -38.51 7.37 19.46
CA TYR A 208 -39.80 6.78 19.81
C TYR A 208 -40.77 7.87 20.26
N TYR A 209 -41.78 8.14 19.43
CA TYR A 209 -42.77 9.19 19.66
C TYR A 209 -44.14 8.75 19.18
N TYR A 210 -45.18 9.16 19.93
CA TYR A 210 -46.58 8.89 19.59
C TYR A 210 -46.87 7.40 19.27
N ASN A 211 -46.24 6.49 20.03
CA ASN A 211 -46.31 5.03 19.88
C ASN A 211 -45.73 4.47 18.57
N VAL A 212 -44.78 5.17 17.98
CA VAL A 212 -44.08 4.76 16.76
C VAL A 212 -42.58 4.79 17.00
N ALA A 213 -41.93 3.68 16.68
CA ALA A 213 -40.47 3.58 16.67
C ALA A 213 -39.93 3.91 15.27
N GLU A 214 -38.84 4.66 15.22
CA GLU A 214 -38.17 5.04 13.98
C GLU A 214 -37.77 3.82 13.14
N LYS A 215 -37.26 2.77 13.79
CA LYS A 215 -36.86 1.53 13.12
C LYS A 215 -37.96 0.90 12.27
N ASP A 216 -39.23 1.09 12.66
CA ASP A 216 -40.40 0.56 11.98
C ASP A 216 -40.77 1.42 10.77
N LEU A 217 -40.74 2.75 10.92
CA LEU A 217 -40.92 3.68 9.79
C LEU A 217 -39.82 3.51 8.73
N ASN A 218 -38.56 3.38 9.17
CA ASN A 218 -37.41 3.12 8.30
C ASN A 218 -37.62 1.84 7.48
N MET A 219 -38.11 0.77 8.13
CA MET A 219 -38.40 -0.51 7.47
C MET A 219 -39.61 -0.42 6.51
N GLN A 220 -40.65 0.35 6.84
CA GLN A 220 -41.80 0.57 5.96
C GLN A 220 -41.39 1.27 4.66
N VAL A 221 -40.68 2.40 4.76
CA VAL A 221 -40.18 3.14 3.59
C VAL A 221 -39.20 2.29 2.79
N TYR A 222 -38.27 1.60 3.45
CA TYR A 222 -37.33 0.68 2.79
C TYR A 222 -38.05 -0.38 1.95
N ARG A 223 -39.09 -1.04 2.47
CA ARG A 223 -39.81 -2.09 1.74
C ARG A 223 -40.49 -1.55 0.48
N LYS A 224 -41.12 -0.37 0.58
CA LYS A 224 -41.74 0.30 -0.56
C LYS A 224 -40.70 0.73 -1.59
N LEU A 225 -39.59 1.33 -1.14
CA LEU A 225 -38.50 1.78 -1.99
C LEU A 225 -37.82 0.61 -2.71
N ARG A 226 -37.50 -0.47 -2.00
CA ARG A 226 -36.90 -1.69 -2.55
C ARG A 226 -37.76 -2.25 -3.67
N LYS A 227 -39.05 -2.47 -3.39
CA LYS A 227 -40.00 -2.97 -4.39
C LYS A 227 -40.00 -2.07 -5.63
N LYS A 228 -40.08 -0.74 -5.44
CA LYS A 228 -40.13 0.19 -6.57
C LYS A 228 -38.85 0.23 -7.40
N LEU A 229 -37.68 0.13 -6.76
CA LEU A 229 -36.39 0.07 -7.44
C LEU A 229 -36.22 -1.26 -8.21
N GLU A 230 -36.60 -2.39 -7.60
CA GLU A 230 -36.55 -3.70 -8.26
C GLU A 230 -37.48 -3.76 -9.49
N GLU A 231 -38.69 -3.18 -9.41
CA GLU A 231 -39.61 -3.01 -10.56
C GLU A 231 -38.99 -2.20 -11.71
N LEU A 232 -38.07 -1.28 -11.39
CA LEU A 232 -37.35 -0.45 -12.37
C LEU A 232 -36.04 -1.09 -12.86
N GLY A 233 -35.75 -2.32 -12.44
CA GLY A 233 -34.59 -3.09 -12.87
C GLY A 233 -33.30 -2.80 -12.11
N TYR A 234 -33.37 -2.13 -10.95
CA TYR A 234 -32.22 -2.01 -10.06
C TYR A 234 -32.05 -3.26 -9.22
N LYS A 235 -30.80 -3.63 -8.93
CA LYS A 235 -30.49 -4.64 -7.91
C LYS A 235 -30.42 -3.94 -6.54
N VAL A 236 -31.22 -4.38 -5.58
CA VAL A 236 -31.24 -3.81 -4.24
C VAL A 236 -30.58 -4.75 -3.24
N LEU A 237 -29.56 -4.24 -2.56
CA LEU A 237 -28.90 -4.85 -1.42
C LEU A 237 -29.29 -4.09 -0.14
N THR A 238 -29.09 -4.69 1.03
CA THR A 238 -29.45 -4.04 2.29
C THR A 238 -28.60 -4.46 3.48
N SER A 239 -28.56 -3.61 4.51
CA SER A 239 -28.00 -3.93 5.81
C SER A 239 -28.91 -4.84 6.63
N ARG A 240 -30.23 -4.70 6.51
CA ARG A 240 -31.23 -5.55 7.17
C ARG A 240 -32.56 -5.53 6.41
N ASP A 241 -33.23 -6.67 6.35
CA ASP A 241 -34.58 -6.86 5.82
C ASP A 241 -35.60 -7.28 6.90
N SER A 242 -35.14 -7.36 8.15
CA SER A 242 -35.88 -7.75 9.35
C SER A 242 -35.53 -6.85 10.55
N ASP A 243 -36.22 -7.04 11.68
CA ASP A 243 -35.97 -6.29 12.92
C ASP A 243 -34.82 -6.91 13.72
N ILE A 244 -33.59 -6.62 13.28
CA ILE A 244 -32.35 -7.13 13.87
C ILE A 244 -31.38 -6.00 14.18
N ASP A 245 -30.51 -6.23 15.18
CA ASP A 245 -29.39 -5.32 15.48
C ASP A 245 -28.34 -5.43 14.37
N VAL A 246 -27.92 -4.29 13.83
CA VAL A 246 -26.73 -4.18 12.96
C VAL A 246 -25.90 -2.98 13.40
N ASP A 247 -24.64 -3.22 13.78
CA ASP A 247 -23.71 -2.20 14.25
C ASP A 247 -23.56 -1.07 13.23
N PHE A 248 -23.91 0.14 13.64
CA PHE A 248 -23.85 1.34 12.80
C PHE A 248 -22.45 1.97 12.75
N ILE A 249 -21.54 1.54 13.62
CA ILE A 249 -20.17 2.08 13.64
C ILE A 249 -19.32 1.49 12.52
N THR A 250 -19.43 0.19 12.25
CA THR A 250 -18.64 -0.49 11.21
C THR A 250 -19.41 -1.51 10.39
N GLU A 251 -20.32 -2.30 10.96
CA GLU A 251 -20.85 -3.47 10.24
C GLU A 251 -21.69 -3.09 9.02
N ARG A 252 -22.58 -2.10 9.13
CA ARG A 252 -23.36 -1.60 7.97
C ARG A 252 -22.44 -1.19 6.80
N SER A 253 -21.35 -0.51 7.11
CA SER A 253 -20.34 -0.10 6.12
C SER A 253 -19.52 -1.28 5.61
N ARG A 254 -19.16 -2.26 6.45
CA ARG A 254 -18.48 -3.49 5.99
C ARG A 254 -19.35 -4.27 5.01
N MET A 255 -20.66 -4.34 5.23
CA MET A 255 -21.58 -5.01 4.33
C MET A 255 -21.57 -4.36 2.95
N VAL A 256 -21.79 -3.05 2.85
CA VAL A 256 -21.80 -2.35 1.55
C VAL A 256 -20.42 -2.34 0.87
N ASN A 257 -19.33 -2.19 1.62
CA ASN A 257 -17.97 -2.13 1.07
C ASN A 257 -17.53 -3.44 0.41
N LYS A 258 -18.15 -4.58 0.76
CA LYS A 258 -17.92 -5.89 0.12
C LYS A 258 -18.71 -6.08 -1.17
N THR A 259 -19.50 -5.09 -1.58
CA THR A 259 -20.39 -5.20 -2.74
C THR A 259 -19.95 -4.27 -3.87
N ASN A 260 -20.46 -4.56 -5.06
CA ASN A 260 -20.34 -3.71 -6.23
C ASN A 260 -21.44 -2.64 -6.30
N SER A 261 -22.12 -2.31 -5.19
CA SER A 261 -23.14 -1.26 -5.20
C SER A 261 -22.56 0.09 -5.61
N ASP A 262 -23.31 0.82 -6.43
CA ASP A 262 -22.93 2.13 -6.91
C ASP A 262 -23.06 3.20 -5.83
N ILE A 263 -24.08 3.07 -4.97
CA ILE A 263 -24.46 4.06 -3.95
C ILE A 263 -24.97 3.39 -2.68
N PHE A 264 -24.84 4.11 -1.57
CA PHE A 264 -25.40 3.77 -0.26
C PHE A 264 -26.41 4.84 0.18
N ILE A 265 -27.59 4.42 0.62
CA ILE A 265 -28.65 5.30 1.11
C ILE A 265 -29.12 4.80 2.47
N SER A 266 -28.83 5.55 3.53
CA SER A 266 -29.37 5.31 4.86
C SER A 266 -30.69 6.06 5.05
N ILE A 267 -31.70 5.38 5.59
CA ILE A 267 -33.08 5.86 5.72
C ILE A 267 -33.38 6.03 7.21
N HIS A 268 -33.70 7.25 7.60
CA HIS A 268 -33.99 7.68 8.96
C HIS A 268 -35.18 8.66 9.03
N PHE A 269 -35.66 8.89 10.25
CA PHE A 269 -36.54 10.01 10.58
C PHE A 269 -35.99 10.75 11.79
N ASN A 270 -36.10 12.07 11.74
CA ASN A 270 -35.43 12.95 12.68
C ASN A 270 -36.20 13.05 14.00
N ALA A 271 -35.50 13.46 15.05
CA ALA A 271 -36.11 13.97 16.26
C ALA A 271 -35.17 14.98 16.92
N THR A 272 -35.73 16.06 17.47
CA THR A 272 -34.97 17.05 18.25
C THR A 272 -34.71 16.62 19.69
N GLY A 273 -35.39 15.57 20.16
CA GLY A 273 -35.38 15.13 21.56
C GLY A 273 -36.42 15.83 22.44
N SER A 274 -37.18 16.79 21.89
CA SER A 274 -38.28 17.46 22.61
C SER A 274 -39.55 16.61 22.58
N ALA A 275 -40.40 16.70 23.61
CA ALA A 275 -41.70 16.02 23.61
C ALA A 275 -42.71 16.67 22.64
N TYR A 276 -42.51 17.94 22.29
CA TYR A 276 -43.41 18.74 21.45
C TYR A 276 -42.61 19.66 20.53
N SER A 277 -41.92 19.09 19.56
CA SER A 277 -41.15 19.85 18.59
C SER A 277 -42.06 20.54 17.56
N LYS A 278 -41.63 21.72 17.10
CA LYS A 278 -42.19 22.39 15.92
C LYS A 278 -41.31 22.24 14.69
N SER A 279 -40.14 21.60 14.83
CA SER A 279 -39.26 21.30 13.70
C SER A 279 -39.98 20.40 12.72
N SER A 280 -39.78 20.66 11.44
CA SER A 280 -40.40 19.90 10.35
C SER A 280 -39.58 20.02 9.08
N GLY A 281 -39.79 19.08 8.18
CA GLY A 281 -39.15 19.03 6.88
C GLY A 281 -38.15 17.89 6.74
N ILE A 282 -37.62 17.80 5.53
CA ILE A 282 -36.67 16.75 5.14
C ILE A 282 -35.25 17.30 5.25
N GLN A 283 -34.34 16.49 5.79
CA GLN A 283 -32.91 16.73 5.71
C GLN A 283 -32.23 15.63 4.90
N THR A 284 -31.12 15.98 4.25
CA THR A 284 -30.29 15.01 3.55
C THR A 284 -28.84 15.30 3.86
N TYR A 285 -28.14 14.29 4.38
CA TYR A 285 -26.76 14.39 4.79
C TYR A 285 -25.84 13.72 3.79
N SER A 286 -24.74 14.40 3.46
CA SER A 286 -23.54 13.78 2.89
C SER A 286 -22.37 13.85 3.89
N TYR A 287 -21.28 13.16 3.61
CA TYR A 287 -20.13 13.12 4.51
C TYR A 287 -19.30 14.43 4.45
N SER A 288 -18.92 14.94 5.63
CA SER A 288 -17.84 15.91 5.81
C SER A 288 -16.76 15.35 6.74
N ASP A 289 -15.51 15.71 6.46
CA ASP A 289 -14.37 15.34 7.31
C ASP A 289 -14.41 16.08 8.65
N GLU A 290 -14.23 15.33 9.74
CA GLU A 290 -14.13 15.86 11.09
C GLU A 290 -12.94 15.19 11.79
N PRO A 291 -11.85 15.92 12.07
CA PRO A 291 -10.61 15.34 12.61
C PRO A 291 -10.79 14.56 13.92
N ASP A 292 -11.76 14.95 14.75
CA ASP A 292 -12.06 14.29 16.03
C ASP A 292 -12.74 12.91 15.84
N TYR A 293 -13.18 12.59 14.62
CA TYR A 293 -13.82 11.32 14.27
C TYR A 293 -13.09 10.64 13.10
N PRO A 294 -11.87 10.12 13.31
CA PRO A 294 -11.09 9.47 12.25
C PRO A 294 -11.77 8.17 11.77
N SER A 295 -11.56 7.83 10.49
CA SER A 295 -12.08 6.59 9.92
C SER A 295 -11.46 5.34 10.56
N LYS A 296 -12.32 4.37 10.87
CA LYS A 296 -11.92 3.07 11.45
C LYS A 296 -11.59 2.02 10.38
N ILE A 297 -12.33 1.99 9.28
CA ILE A 297 -12.24 0.91 8.28
C ILE A 297 -12.14 1.40 6.83
N ASN A 298 -12.11 2.71 6.61
CA ASN A 298 -12.25 3.34 5.30
C ASN A 298 -11.22 4.45 5.05
N GLN A 299 -9.98 4.26 5.51
CA GLN A 299 -8.93 5.29 5.55
C GLN A 299 -8.63 5.90 4.17
N TYR A 300 -8.83 5.15 3.09
CA TYR A 300 -8.61 5.67 1.74
C TYR A 300 -9.82 6.42 1.19
N TRP A 301 -11.01 5.79 1.20
CA TRP A 301 -12.16 6.36 0.50
C TRP A 301 -12.85 7.46 1.29
N HIS A 302 -12.76 7.53 2.62
CA HIS A 302 -13.58 8.46 3.41
C HIS A 302 -13.41 9.92 2.94
N ASN A 303 -12.17 10.37 2.72
CA ASN A 303 -11.83 11.70 2.20
C ASN A 303 -11.47 11.72 0.71
N HIS A 304 -11.76 10.66 -0.05
CA HIS A 304 -11.41 10.62 -1.47
C HIS A 304 -12.25 11.64 -2.26
N PRO A 305 -11.62 12.52 -3.07
CA PRO A 305 -12.31 13.65 -3.69
C PRO A 305 -13.47 13.24 -4.60
N ASP A 306 -13.30 12.17 -5.39
CA ASP A 306 -14.39 11.67 -6.24
C ASP A 306 -15.57 11.20 -5.40
N ARG A 307 -15.32 10.51 -4.29
CA ARG A 307 -16.38 9.99 -3.42
C ARG A 307 -17.15 11.12 -2.78
N MET A 308 -16.44 12.13 -2.27
CA MET A 308 -17.04 13.31 -1.67
C MET A 308 -17.88 14.07 -2.70
N SER A 309 -17.34 14.29 -3.91
CA SER A 309 -18.07 14.93 -5.00
C SER A 309 -19.34 14.18 -5.39
N GLU A 310 -19.27 12.86 -5.56
CA GLU A 310 -20.42 12.05 -5.94
C GLU A 310 -21.45 11.90 -4.81
N SER A 311 -21.02 11.89 -3.55
CA SER A 311 -21.94 11.90 -2.39
C SER A 311 -22.75 13.19 -2.34
N LYS A 312 -22.11 14.35 -2.59
CA LYS A 312 -22.80 15.65 -2.66
C LYS A 312 -23.76 15.74 -3.85
N ARG A 313 -23.38 15.20 -5.01
CA ARG A 313 -24.24 15.13 -6.21
C ARG A 313 -25.46 14.23 -5.98
N LEU A 314 -25.26 13.08 -5.33
CA LEU A 314 -26.33 12.16 -4.93
C LEU A 314 -27.28 12.83 -3.94
N ALA A 315 -26.74 13.45 -2.89
CA ALA A 315 -27.50 14.16 -1.86
C ALA A 315 -28.37 15.26 -2.48
N THR A 316 -27.79 16.10 -3.35
CA THR A 316 -28.51 17.18 -4.05
C THR A 316 -29.64 16.64 -4.93
N SER A 317 -29.37 15.54 -5.65
CA SER A 317 -30.35 14.93 -6.56
C SER A 317 -31.53 14.36 -5.79
N ILE A 318 -31.27 13.59 -4.73
CA ILE A 318 -32.33 13.01 -3.87
C ILE A 318 -33.10 14.10 -3.13
N HIS A 319 -32.39 15.06 -2.52
CA HIS A 319 -33.03 16.12 -1.73
C HIS A 319 -34.00 16.96 -2.57
N SER A 320 -33.55 17.45 -3.74
CA SER A 320 -34.42 18.24 -4.62
C SER A 320 -35.63 17.46 -5.13
N SER A 321 -35.49 16.16 -5.41
CA SER A 321 -36.60 15.31 -5.82
C SER A 321 -37.57 14.99 -4.68
N LEU A 322 -37.06 14.77 -3.46
CA LEU A 322 -37.89 14.58 -2.27
C LEU A 322 -38.80 15.79 -2.03
N LEU A 323 -38.25 17.01 -2.04
CA LEU A 323 -39.03 18.24 -1.83
C LEU A 323 -40.09 18.43 -2.93
N ALA A 324 -39.73 18.18 -4.19
CA ALA A 324 -40.65 18.32 -5.32
C ALA A 324 -41.84 17.33 -5.25
N GLU A 325 -41.61 16.08 -4.86
CA GLU A 325 -42.67 15.07 -4.81
C GLU A 325 -43.55 15.17 -3.55
N THR A 326 -42.97 15.58 -2.43
CA THR A 326 -43.67 15.59 -1.14
C THR A 326 -44.33 16.93 -0.83
N GLY A 327 -43.76 18.03 -1.31
CA GLY A 327 -44.08 19.39 -0.84
C GLY A 327 -43.63 19.65 0.60
N ALA A 328 -42.75 18.80 1.16
CA ALA A 328 -42.22 18.98 2.50
C ALA A 328 -41.41 20.29 2.62
N LYS A 329 -41.30 20.78 3.85
CA LYS A 329 -40.38 21.88 4.14
C LYS A 329 -38.94 21.45 3.88
N ASP A 330 -38.15 22.34 3.28
CA ASP A 330 -36.70 22.17 3.21
C ASP A 330 -36.11 22.45 4.59
N ALA A 331 -35.58 21.40 5.23
CA ALA A 331 -34.88 21.50 6.51
C ALA A 331 -33.36 21.39 6.37
N GLY A 332 -32.85 21.28 5.14
CA GLY A 332 -31.43 21.40 4.83
C GLY A 332 -30.84 20.23 4.05
N LEU A 333 -30.00 20.58 3.08
CA LEU A 333 -28.97 19.74 2.51
C LEU A 333 -27.68 19.95 3.31
N LEU A 334 -27.32 18.99 4.15
CA LEU A 334 -26.32 19.14 5.20
C LEU A 334 -25.14 18.18 5.03
N GLU A 335 -24.08 18.42 5.80
CA GLU A 335 -22.92 17.54 5.87
C GLU A 335 -22.61 17.19 7.34
N SER A 336 -22.22 15.94 7.60
CA SER A 336 -21.81 15.48 8.93
C SER A 336 -20.97 14.21 8.86
N SER A 337 -20.12 13.98 9.87
CA SER A 337 -19.29 12.77 10.00
C SER A 337 -20.05 11.59 10.65
N PHE A 338 -21.26 11.26 10.19
CA PHE A 338 -21.95 10.04 10.64
C PHE A 338 -21.15 8.79 10.27
N ALA A 339 -21.05 7.81 11.17
CA ALA A 339 -20.21 6.63 10.96
C ALA A 339 -20.55 5.86 9.68
N VAL A 340 -21.83 5.64 9.38
CA VAL A 340 -22.28 4.98 8.14
C VAL A 340 -21.90 5.76 6.87
N LEU A 341 -21.74 7.08 6.96
CA LEU A 341 -21.26 7.91 5.86
C LEU A 341 -19.72 7.91 5.83
N ARG A 342 -19.03 8.00 6.95
CA ARG A 342 -17.56 8.01 7.00
C ARG A 342 -16.95 6.69 6.54
N GLU A 343 -17.49 5.57 7.01
CA GLU A 343 -16.90 4.24 6.83
C GLU A 343 -17.30 3.55 5.51
N THR A 344 -18.24 4.12 4.76
CA THR A 344 -18.67 3.57 3.46
C THR A 344 -17.77 4.05 2.32
N ALA A 345 -17.26 3.13 1.50
CA ALA A 345 -16.34 3.41 0.39
C ALA A 345 -17.06 3.89 -0.90
N LYS A 346 -18.39 3.82 -0.92
CA LYS A 346 -19.23 4.26 -2.05
C LYS A 346 -19.78 5.68 -1.79
N PRO A 347 -20.27 6.40 -2.81
CA PRO A 347 -21.09 7.58 -2.63
C PRO A 347 -22.26 7.28 -1.68
N ALA A 348 -22.39 8.07 -0.63
CA ALA A 348 -23.24 7.74 0.50
C ALA A 348 -24.06 8.96 0.95
N VAL A 349 -25.34 8.71 1.27
CA VAL A 349 -26.23 9.72 1.87
C VAL A 349 -27.02 9.13 3.02
N LEU A 350 -27.40 9.97 3.97
CA LEU A 350 -28.36 9.67 5.03
C LEU A 350 -29.56 10.60 4.88
N LEU A 351 -30.76 10.03 4.85
CA LEU A 351 -32.01 10.73 4.65
C LEU A 351 -32.75 10.84 5.97
N GLU A 352 -33.12 12.05 6.36
CA GLU A 352 -34.05 12.30 7.47
C GLU A 352 -35.39 12.73 6.87
N LEU A 353 -36.35 11.81 6.84
CA LEU A 353 -37.56 11.94 6.01
C LEU A 353 -38.74 12.67 6.68
N GLY A 354 -38.47 13.37 7.78
CA GLY A 354 -39.44 14.11 8.61
C GLY A 354 -39.13 13.95 10.09
N TYR A 355 -39.72 14.78 10.95
CA TYR A 355 -39.52 14.78 12.41
C TYR A 355 -40.60 13.97 13.13
N MET A 356 -40.17 12.94 13.87
CA MET A 356 -41.05 12.08 14.65
C MET A 356 -41.64 12.77 15.89
N ASP A 357 -40.95 13.78 16.42
CA ASP A 357 -41.33 14.52 17.63
C ASP A 357 -42.18 15.77 17.35
N ASN A 358 -42.55 15.98 16.08
CA ASN A 358 -43.58 16.92 15.66
C ASN A 358 -44.89 16.17 15.43
N PHE A 359 -45.92 16.47 16.22
CA PHE A 359 -47.20 15.75 16.15
C PHE A 359 -47.82 15.70 14.75
N ALA A 360 -47.86 16.82 14.02
CA ALA A 360 -48.50 16.86 12.70
C ALA A 360 -47.68 16.08 11.66
N GLU A 361 -46.36 16.22 11.68
CA GLU A 361 -45.48 15.51 10.76
C GLU A 361 -45.41 14.02 11.09
N ASN A 362 -45.46 13.64 12.37
CA ASN A 362 -45.53 12.25 12.80
C ASN A 362 -46.76 11.52 12.26
N GLN A 363 -47.93 12.18 12.20
CA GLN A 363 -49.12 11.62 11.54
C GLN A 363 -48.92 11.51 10.03
N GLN A 364 -48.23 12.46 9.42
CA GLN A 364 -47.97 12.48 7.98
C GLN A 364 -46.98 11.39 7.54
N ILE A 365 -45.87 11.18 8.26
CA ILE A 365 -44.85 10.17 7.91
C ILE A 365 -45.34 8.72 8.09
N GLN A 366 -46.39 8.52 8.89
CA GLN A 366 -47.09 7.24 9.00
C GLN A 366 -48.10 7.00 7.86
N ASP A 367 -48.56 8.05 7.19
CA ASP A 367 -49.51 7.91 6.10
C ASP A 367 -48.86 7.18 4.92
N SER A 368 -49.50 6.09 4.49
CA SER A 368 -48.97 5.24 3.42
C SER A 368 -48.81 6.01 2.10
N HIS A 369 -49.73 6.91 1.78
CA HIS A 369 -49.68 7.68 0.54
C HIS A 369 -48.55 8.73 0.58
N TYR A 370 -48.30 9.35 1.74
CA TYR A 370 -47.13 10.21 1.92
C TYR A 370 -45.81 9.43 1.80
N GLN A 371 -45.73 8.22 2.36
CA GLN A 371 -44.58 7.34 2.15
C GLN A 371 -44.36 7.00 0.67
N ASP A 372 -45.44 6.83 -0.12
CA ASP A 372 -45.31 6.61 -1.57
C ASP A 372 -44.73 7.85 -2.28
N LYS A 373 -45.02 9.07 -1.82
CA LYS A 373 -44.38 10.30 -2.30
C LYS A 373 -42.89 10.37 -1.92
N LEU A 374 -42.53 9.98 -0.70
CA LEU A 374 -41.13 9.88 -0.27
C LEU A 374 -40.37 8.92 -1.20
N VAL A 375 -40.92 7.73 -1.44
CA VAL A 375 -40.35 6.72 -2.36
C VAL A 375 -40.21 7.26 -3.77
N ALA A 376 -41.24 7.93 -4.31
CA ALA A 376 -41.18 8.56 -5.63
C ALA A 376 -40.05 9.61 -5.72
N GLY A 377 -39.88 10.43 -4.67
CA GLY A 377 -38.82 11.43 -4.58
C GLY A 377 -37.43 10.80 -4.58
N ILE A 378 -37.22 9.76 -3.77
CA ILE A 378 -35.93 9.05 -3.71
C ILE A 378 -35.61 8.40 -5.07
N VAL A 379 -36.57 7.72 -5.69
CA VAL A 379 -36.40 7.07 -7.01
C VAL A 379 -36.04 8.09 -8.08
N LYS A 380 -36.75 9.22 -8.16
CA LYS A 380 -36.47 10.29 -9.13
C LYS A 380 -35.08 10.90 -8.89
N GLY A 381 -34.69 11.07 -7.64
CA GLY A 381 -33.35 11.54 -7.27
C GLY A 381 -32.23 10.59 -7.72
N ILE A 382 -32.41 9.29 -7.50
CA ILE A 382 -31.48 8.25 -7.96
C ILE A 382 -31.37 8.26 -9.50
N GLN A 383 -32.50 8.32 -10.20
CA GLN A 383 -32.51 8.40 -11.67
C GLN A 383 -31.79 9.64 -12.19
N LYS A 384 -32.00 10.80 -11.55
CA LYS A 384 -31.30 12.05 -11.87
C LYS A 384 -29.79 11.93 -11.64
N TYR A 385 -29.38 11.31 -10.54
CA TYR A 385 -27.97 11.03 -10.24
C TYR A 385 -27.33 10.14 -11.32
N TYR A 386 -27.97 9.05 -11.73
CA TYR A 386 -27.42 8.19 -12.78
C TYR A 386 -27.44 8.82 -14.19
N ALA A 387 -28.35 9.77 -14.45
CA ALA A 387 -28.43 10.46 -15.74
C ALA A 387 -27.36 11.56 -15.91
N GLY A 388 -27.01 12.27 -14.84
CA GLY A 388 -26.10 13.43 -14.88
C GLY A 388 -24.61 13.10 -14.94
N LYS A 389 -24.20 12.22 -15.87
CA LYS A 389 -22.85 11.64 -16.02
C LYS A 389 -21.69 12.56 -15.63
#